data_AF-A0A972VDB5-F1
#
_entry.id   AF-A0A972VDB5-F1
#
_cell.length_a   1.000
_cell.length_b   1.000
_cell.length_c   1.000
_cell.angle_alpha   90.00
_cell.angle_beta   90.00
_cell.angle_gamma   90.00
#
_symmetry.space_group_name_H-M   'P 1'
#
loop_
_entity.id
_entity.type
_entity.pdbx_description
1 polymer ?
#
loop_
_entity_poly.entity_id
_entity_poly.type
_entity_poly.pdbx_seq_one_letter_code
_entity_poly.pdbx_strand_id
1 'polypeptide(L)'
;VLLGLPTPINDPLGTALVVGQDSTFGVPFENQIYWFWGDTSRMAYPLGHFWMACATSKLPDQGGLAPEVGINLNYLVDDNGFSRPVARMGVKNGPIWIDDVCVLPDEKGEDVLVCHYAHMASLAKMLDHGLALFDTHTQEFNRIKDLPMDQLKLYPGQAHPVKHSDRLYLGEVFPTSRFPATLADFTDPNTAEAWTCLEPGSTVENPRFKKTADNVLAYAWHKNAHPVDMADEWRWLNEGKIKPEQASMLPRDVETGKPIRLHRGSVNWNPYRKRWIVIAVQQAGTSNLGEVWYSEAESITGPWRWAQKIVTHDKYTFYNPVHHRFFDQDNGRIIYFEGTYASTFSGNEFPTPRYDYNQIMYRLDLGSPQLQTLQEKGHN
;
A
#
# COMPACT_ATOMS: atom_id res chain seq x y z
N VAL A 1 10.25 24.35 -20.18
CA VAL A 1 9.97 23.55 -21.41
C VAL A 1 9.08 24.30 -22.39
N LEU A 2 7.75 24.36 -22.27
CA LEU A 2 6.92 25.13 -23.22
C LEU A 2 7.10 26.64 -23.09
N LEU A 3 7.45 27.11 -21.89
CA LEU A 3 7.77 28.50 -21.59
C LEU A 3 9.28 28.81 -21.67
N GLY A 4 10.11 27.90 -22.19
CA GLY A 4 11.58 28.07 -22.23
C GLY A 4 12.30 28.03 -20.87
N LEU A 5 11.56 27.81 -19.77
CA LEU A 5 12.14 27.72 -18.43
C LEU A 5 12.90 26.39 -18.21
N PRO A 6 13.98 26.41 -17.40
CA PRO A 6 14.69 25.19 -17.01
C PRO A 6 13.76 24.25 -16.22
N THR A 7 14.01 22.96 -16.34
CA THR A 7 13.29 21.93 -15.59
C THR A 7 14.26 21.06 -14.81
N PRO A 8 13.92 20.68 -13.58
CA PRO A 8 14.82 19.93 -12.72
C PRO A 8 14.93 18.45 -13.10
N ILE A 9 13.95 17.91 -13.84
CA ILE A 9 13.93 16.52 -14.32
C ILE A 9 14.38 16.43 -15.78
N ASN A 10 14.96 15.29 -16.13
CA ASN A 10 15.55 15.02 -17.44
C ASN A 10 14.50 15.03 -18.57
N ASP A 11 13.33 14.46 -18.29
CA ASP A 11 12.25 14.23 -19.26
C ASP A 11 10.94 14.90 -18.80
N PRO A 12 10.88 16.24 -18.80
CA PRO A 12 9.83 17.03 -18.17
C PRO A 12 8.47 17.02 -18.89
N LEU A 13 8.38 16.43 -20.08
CA LEU A 13 7.12 16.22 -20.80
C LEU A 13 6.58 14.79 -20.61
N GLY A 14 7.12 14.08 -19.63
CA GLY A 14 6.82 12.68 -19.36
C GLY A 14 7.81 11.75 -20.06
N THR A 15 7.89 10.54 -19.51
CA THR A 15 8.71 9.44 -20.01
C THR A 15 7.80 8.32 -20.50
N ALA A 16 8.27 7.55 -21.48
CA ALA A 16 7.60 6.34 -21.95
C ALA A 16 6.14 6.51 -22.42
N LEU A 17 5.76 7.70 -22.88
CA LEU A 17 4.41 8.02 -23.38
C LEU A 17 3.28 7.71 -22.38
N VAL A 18 3.59 7.59 -21.09
CA VAL A 18 2.64 7.36 -20.00
C VAL A 18 1.97 8.68 -19.62
N VAL A 19 0.65 8.65 -19.45
CA VAL A 19 -0.14 9.82 -19.01
C VAL A 19 -1.10 9.52 -17.86
N GLY A 20 -1.04 8.32 -17.32
CA GLY A 20 -1.76 7.88 -16.14
C GLY A 20 -1.34 6.45 -15.82
N GLN A 21 -1.24 6.13 -14.54
CA GLN A 21 -0.87 4.81 -14.04
C GLN A 21 -1.48 4.60 -12.66
N ASP A 22 -1.93 3.38 -12.37
CA ASP A 22 -2.67 3.05 -11.15
C ASP A 22 -1.77 2.59 -10.00
N SER A 23 -2.16 2.88 -8.77
CA SER A 23 -1.46 2.44 -7.54
C SER A 23 0.02 2.86 -7.55
N THR A 24 0.86 2.37 -6.64
CA THR A 24 2.32 2.62 -6.71
C THR A 24 3.05 1.66 -5.78
N PHE A 25 4.13 1.06 -6.27
CA PHE A 25 4.99 0.17 -5.48
C PHE A 25 6.45 0.53 -5.75
N GLY A 26 7.07 1.26 -4.82
CA GLY A 26 8.49 1.61 -4.85
C GLY A 26 9.30 0.71 -3.94
N VAL A 27 10.30 0.00 -4.47
CA VAL A 27 11.15 -0.93 -3.71
C VAL A 27 12.62 -0.68 -4.01
N PRO A 28 13.43 -0.25 -3.02
CA PRO A 28 14.87 -0.23 -3.17
C PRO A 28 15.44 -1.64 -3.36
N PHE A 29 16.13 -1.88 -4.46
CA PHE A 29 16.73 -3.14 -4.83
C PHE A 29 17.93 -2.90 -5.77
N GLU A 30 19.04 -3.62 -5.58
CA GLU A 30 20.27 -3.47 -6.40
C GLU A 30 20.78 -2.01 -6.56
N ASN A 31 20.79 -1.22 -5.48
CA ASN A 31 21.22 0.20 -5.45
C ASN A 31 20.37 1.19 -6.27
N GLN A 32 19.17 0.78 -6.66
CA GLN A 32 18.19 1.64 -7.31
C GLN A 32 16.81 1.41 -6.70
N ILE A 33 15.85 2.23 -7.09
CA ILE A 33 14.44 2.03 -6.75
C ILE A 33 13.77 1.44 -7.97
N TYR A 34 13.14 0.29 -7.80
CA TYR A 34 12.20 -0.26 -8.77
C TYR A 34 10.82 0.26 -8.43
N TRP A 35 10.14 0.78 -9.44
CA TRP A 35 8.81 1.31 -9.34
C TRP A 35 7.87 0.48 -10.19
N PHE A 36 6.73 0.09 -9.62
CA PHE A 36 5.68 -0.61 -10.32
C PHE A 36 4.35 0.11 -10.17
N TRP A 37 3.58 0.13 -11.25
CA TRP A 37 2.23 0.71 -11.29
C TRP A 37 1.32 -0.23 -12.06
N GLY A 38 0.02 -0.22 -11.76
CA GLY A 38 -0.99 -1.08 -12.37
C GLY A 38 -1.41 -0.60 -13.75
N ASP A 39 -2.73 -0.48 -13.94
CA ASP A 39 -3.36 -0.02 -15.16
C ASP A 39 -2.70 1.27 -15.65
N THR A 40 -2.11 1.23 -16.85
CA THR A 40 -1.26 2.30 -17.38
C THR A 40 -1.82 2.80 -18.68
N SER A 41 -2.00 4.11 -18.81
CA SER A 41 -2.65 4.79 -19.92
C SER A 41 -1.67 5.56 -20.81
N ARG A 42 -2.07 5.77 -22.07
CA ARG A 42 -1.32 6.55 -23.08
C ARG A 42 -2.24 7.52 -23.81
N MET A 43 -1.69 8.60 -24.36
CA MET A 43 -2.48 9.58 -25.13
C MET A 43 -2.96 9.06 -26.48
N ALA A 44 -2.15 8.21 -27.13
CA ALA A 44 -2.36 7.87 -28.54
C ALA A 44 -3.56 6.93 -28.79
N TYR A 45 -4.11 6.32 -27.75
CA TYR A 45 -5.21 5.35 -27.87
C TYR A 45 -6.06 5.31 -26.59
N PRO A 46 -7.38 5.01 -26.66
CA PRO A 46 -8.26 5.01 -25.48
C PRO A 46 -7.89 4.00 -24.39
N LEU A 47 -7.10 2.98 -24.72
CA LEU A 47 -6.58 1.99 -23.77
C LEU A 47 -5.05 2.00 -23.80
N GLY A 48 -4.44 1.78 -22.63
CA GLY A 48 -3.04 1.41 -22.53
C GLY A 48 -2.89 -0.09 -22.24
N HIS A 49 -2.20 -0.44 -21.16
CA HIS A 49 -2.00 -1.84 -20.75
C HIS A 49 -2.36 -2.06 -19.27
N PHE A 50 -2.60 -3.32 -18.90
CA PHE A 50 -3.17 -3.71 -17.60
C PHE A 50 -2.38 -4.85 -16.94
N TRP A 51 -1.07 -4.88 -17.14
CA TRP A 51 -0.16 -5.95 -16.67
C TRP A 51 1.11 -5.39 -16.04
N MET A 52 0.92 -4.34 -15.25
CA MET A 52 1.94 -3.58 -14.54
C MET A 52 2.98 -2.87 -15.43
N ALA A 53 3.19 -1.58 -15.19
CA ALA A 53 4.34 -0.82 -15.70
C ALA A 53 5.51 -0.95 -14.73
N CYS A 54 6.73 -0.73 -15.25
CA CYS A 54 7.94 -0.68 -14.45
C CYS A 54 8.83 0.48 -14.87
N ALA A 55 9.41 1.16 -13.89
CA ALA A 55 10.51 2.09 -14.09
C ALA A 55 11.55 1.94 -12.98
N THR A 56 12.74 2.51 -13.22
CA THR A 56 13.81 2.54 -12.24
C THR A 56 14.27 3.97 -12.02
N SER A 57 14.70 4.30 -10.80
CA SER A 57 15.37 5.56 -10.50
C SER A 57 16.47 5.37 -9.47
N LYS A 58 17.39 6.32 -9.38
CA LYS A 58 18.41 6.31 -8.33
C LYS A 58 17.81 6.84 -7.02
N LEU A 59 18.28 6.33 -5.89
CA LEU A 59 18.02 6.96 -4.59
C LEU A 59 18.70 8.35 -4.52
N PRO A 60 18.18 9.30 -3.73
CA PRO A 60 18.77 10.63 -3.61
C PRO A 60 20.25 10.60 -3.18
N ASP A 61 20.62 9.70 -2.28
CA ASP A 61 22.00 9.50 -1.80
C ASP A 61 22.90 8.78 -2.83
N GLN A 62 22.32 8.19 -3.87
CA GLN A 62 23.01 7.53 -4.99
C GLN A 62 23.04 8.38 -6.27
N GLY A 63 22.77 9.68 -6.16
CA GLY A 63 22.74 10.64 -7.27
C GLY A 63 21.38 10.75 -7.98
N GLY A 64 20.32 10.24 -7.35
CA GLY A 64 18.95 10.62 -7.65
C GLY A 64 18.65 12.05 -7.21
N LEU A 65 17.52 12.58 -7.66
CA LEU A 65 17.05 13.89 -7.25
C LEU A 65 16.43 13.82 -5.84
N ALA A 66 16.42 14.95 -5.14
CA ALA A 66 15.63 15.07 -3.93
C ALA A 66 14.13 15.00 -4.29
N PRO A 67 13.31 14.27 -3.51
CA PRO A 67 11.91 14.00 -3.82
C PRO A 67 11.07 15.28 -3.98
N GLU A 68 11.43 16.37 -3.29
CA GLU A 68 10.77 17.66 -3.44
C GLU A 68 11.00 18.37 -4.79
N VAL A 69 12.02 17.96 -5.57
CA VAL A 69 12.23 18.53 -6.91
C VAL A 69 11.70 17.61 -8.02
N GLY A 70 11.75 16.28 -7.83
CA GLY A 70 11.18 15.30 -8.75
C GLY A 70 11.94 13.97 -8.78
N ILE A 71 11.53 13.08 -9.68
CA ILE A 71 12.15 11.75 -9.85
C ILE A 71 12.45 11.55 -11.34
N ASN A 72 13.70 11.23 -11.65
CA ASN A 72 14.11 10.83 -13.00
C ASN A 72 13.80 9.33 -13.19
N LEU A 73 12.61 9.03 -13.70
CA LEU A 73 12.14 7.67 -13.95
C LEU A 73 12.67 7.14 -15.29
N ASN A 74 13.28 5.96 -15.27
CA ASN A 74 13.75 5.23 -16.45
C ASN A 74 12.82 4.05 -16.67
N TYR A 75 11.80 4.25 -17.50
CA TYR A 75 10.77 3.25 -17.78
C TYR A 75 11.30 2.13 -18.67
N LEU A 76 10.73 0.95 -18.48
CA LEU A 76 10.83 -0.14 -19.44
C LEU A 76 9.80 0.08 -20.55
N VAL A 77 10.27 0.15 -21.79
CA VAL A 77 9.44 0.52 -22.95
C VAL A 77 9.41 -0.56 -24.02
N ASP A 78 8.38 -0.51 -24.87
CA ASP A 78 8.26 -1.30 -26.09
C ASP A 78 8.98 -0.62 -27.28
N ASP A 79 8.94 -1.26 -28.45
CA ASP A 79 9.53 -0.74 -29.69
C ASP A 79 8.92 0.61 -30.15
N ASN A 80 7.74 0.98 -29.62
CA ASN A 80 7.08 2.25 -29.90
C ASN A 80 7.44 3.33 -28.86
N GLY A 81 8.24 2.99 -27.85
CA GLY A 81 8.60 3.87 -26.75
C GLY A 81 7.50 4.05 -25.70
N PHE A 82 6.41 3.28 -25.75
CA PHE A 82 5.41 3.27 -24.67
C PHE A 82 5.84 2.31 -23.57
N SER A 83 5.44 2.55 -22.32
CA SER A 83 5.63 1.58 -21.23
C SER A 83 5.17 0.18 -21.66
N ARG A 84 6.07 -0.82 -21.53
CA ARG A 84 5.72 -2.21 -21.80
C ARG A 84 5.24 -2.91 -20.52
N PRO A 85 4.32 -3.89 -20.63
CA PRO A 85 3.92 -4.70 -19.49
C PRO A 85 5.07 -5.55 -18.98
N VAL A 86 5.16 -5.72 -17.65
CA VAL A 86 6.17 -6.59 -17.01
C VAL A 86 5.58 -7.78 -16.27
N ALA A 87 4.28 -7.80 -16.00
CA ALA A 87 3.61 -8.84 -15.20
C ALA A 87 2.59 -9.64 -16.00
N ARG A 88 2.77 -9.77 -17.33
CA ARG A 88 1.82 -10.49 -18.18
C ARG A 88 1.74 -11.97 -17.84
N MET A 89 2.85 -12.59 -17.44
CA MET A 89 2.86 -13.95 -16.86
C MET A 89 2.08 -14.99 -17.66
N GLY A 90 2.13 -14.89 -18.99
CA GLY A 90 1.45 -15.82 -19.91
C GLY A 90 -0.08 -15.70 -20.00
N VAL A 91 -0.73 -14.74 -19.33
CA VAL A 91 -2.19 -14.60 -19.41
C VAL A 91 -2.64 -14.03 -20.77
N LYS A 92 -3.72 -14.60 -21.30
CA LYS A 92 -4.28 -14.20 -22.60
C LYS A 92 -5.29 -13.06 -22.48
N ASN A 93 -6.09 -13.08 -21.43
CA ASN A 93 -7.18 -12.14 -21.17
C ASN A 93 -7.18 -11.77 -19.69
N GLY A 94 -7.76 -10.63 -19.34
CA GLY A 94 -7.85 -10.15 -17.96
C GLY A 94 -6.58 -9.41 -17.53
N PRO A 95 -6.73 -8.39 -16.67
CA PRO A 95 -5.58 -7.69 -16.14
C PRO A 95 -4.88 -8.55 -15.08
N ILE A 96 -3.61 -8.23 -14.87
CA ILE A 96 -2.83 -8.72 -13.73
C ILE A 96 -2.43 -7.50 -12.91
N TRP A 97 -2.80 -7.54 -11.63
CA TRP A 97 -2.29 -6.62 -10.64
C TRP A 97 -1.30 -7.34 -9.74
N ILE A 98 -0.25 -6.64 -9.33
CA ILE A 98 0.67 -7.14 -8.31
C ILE A 98 0.55 -6.28 -7.06
N ASP A 99 0.76 -6.94 -5.93
CA ASP A 99 0.75 -6.39 -4.59
C ASP A 99 1.94 -6.98 -3.82
N ASP A 100 2.14 -6.60 -2.56
CA ASP A 100 3.16 -7.22 -1.69
C ASP A 100 4.59 -7.24 -2.27
N VAL A 101 4.94 -6.24 -3.10
CA VAL A 101 6.26 -6.20 -3.73
C VAL A 101 7.33 -5.99 -2.65
N CYS A 102 8.24 -6.95 -2.50
CA CYS A 102 9.28 -6.92 -1.48
C CYS A 102 10.54 -7.67 -1.90
N VAL A 103 11.62 -7.42 -1.15
CA VAL A 103 12.91 -8.09 -1.32
C VAL A 103 13.07 -9.14 -0.22
N LEU A 104 13.29 -10.39 -0.61
CA LEU A 104 13.51 -11.50 0.31
C LEU A 104 14.73 -12.33 -0.12
N PRO A 105 15.52 -12.87 0.82
CA PRO A 105 16.60 -13.78 0.51
C PRO A 105 16.05 -15.13 0.01
N ASP A 106 16.65 -15.66 -1.06
CA ASP A 106 16.40 -16.99 -1.58
C ASP A 106 17.15 -18.09 -0.78
N GLU A 107 17.10 -19.35 -1.24
CA GLU A 107 17.77 -20.48 -0.59
C GLU A 107 19.31 -20.36 -0.55
N LYS A 108 19.89 -19.53 -1.43
CA LYS A 108 21.33 -19.24 -1.48
C LYS A 108 21.69 -18.01 -0.64
N GLY A 109 20.70 -17.29 -0.12
CA GLY A 109 20.86 -16.04 0.61
C GLY A 109 20.97 -14.81 -0.30
N GLU A 110 20.69 -14.95 -1.60
CA GLU A 110 20.67 -13.84 -2.54
C GLU A 110 19.32 -13.13 -2.46
N ASP A 111 19.34 -11.80 -2.42
CA ASP A 111 18.13 -11.00 -2.39
C ASP A 111 17.41 -11.08 -3.75
N VAL A 112 16.13 -11.46 -3.72
CA VAL A 112 15.25 -11.47 -4.90
C VAL A 112 14.03 -10.60 -4.70
N LEU A 113 13.53 -10.04 -5.79
CA LEU A 113 12.32 -9.24 -5.79
C LEU A 113 11.10 -10.12 -6.08
N VAL A 114 10.20 -10.24 -5.11
CA VAL A 114 9.00 -11.08 -5.15
C VAL A 114 7.75 -10.23 -4.97
N CYS A 115 6.63 -10.68 -5.53
CA CYS A 115 5.32 -10.05 -5.31
C CYS A 115 4.21 -11.10 -5.19
N HIS A 116 3.08 -10.69 -4.62
CA HIS A 116 1.79 -11.33 -4.82
C HIS A 116 1.19 -10.85 -6.14
N TYR A 117 0.49 -11.72 -6.88
CA TYR A 117 -0.28 -11.32 -8.05
C TYR A 117 -1.73 -11.74 -7.93
N ALA A 118 -2.60 -10.93 -8.53
CA ALA A 118 -4.01 -11.18 -8.73
C ALA A 118 -4.36 -11.14 -10.22
N HIS A 119 -4.87 -12.25 -10.74
CA HIS A 119 -5.40 -12.34 -12.10
C HIS A 119 -6.91 -12.08 -12.07
N MET A 120 -7.37 -11.05 -12.77
CA MET A 120 -8.76 -10.60 -12.66
C MET A 120 -9.56 -10.88 -13.92
N ALA A 121 -10.84 -11.18 -13.77
CA ALA A 121 -11.83 -11.13 -14.84
C ALA A 121 -12.49 -9.74 -14.94
N SER A 122 -12.58 -9.03 -13.81
CA SER A 122 -13.15 -7.69 -13.68
C SER A 122 -12.69 -7.06 -12.36
N LEU A 123 -13.05 -5.80 -12.11
CA LEU A 123 -12.76 -5.12 -10.84
C LEU A 123 -13.23 -5.88 -9.59
N ALA A 124 -14.26 -6.74 -9.71
CA ALA A 124 -14.87 -7.44 -8.58
C ALA A 124 -14.60 -8.95 -8.56
N LYS A 125 -13.97 -9.52 -9.59
CA LYS A 125 -13.81 -10.97 -9.73
C LYS A 125 -12.38 -11.35 -10.04
N MET A 126 -11.71 -11.92 -9.05
CA MET A 126 -10.43 -12.60 -9.20
C MET A 126 -10.63 -14.02 -9.77
N LEU A 127 -9.76 -14.43 -10.69
CA LEU A 127 -9.73 -15.73 -11.33
C LEU A 127 -8.75 -16.68 -10.64
N ASP A 128 -7.52 -16.21 -10.44
CA ASP A 128 -6.45 -16.88 -9.72
C ASP A 128 -5.53 -15.84 -9.07
N HIS A 129 -4.70 -16.30 -8.14
CA HIS A 129 -3.70 -15.49 -7.48
C HIS A 129 -2.51 -16.35 -7.09
N GLY A 130 -1.37 -15.72 -6.84
CA GLY A 130 -0.15 -16.45 -6.59
C GLY A 130 1.02 -15.54 -6.28
N LEU A 131 2.22 -16.08 -6.41
CA LEU A 131 3.47 -15.36 -6.22
C LEU A 131 4.30 -15.37 -7.50
N ALA A 132 5.04 -14.29 -7.73
CA ALA A 132 5.93 -14.15 -8.87
C ALA A 132 7.26 -13.51 -8.48
N LEU A 133 8.33 -13.85 -9.20
CA LEU A 133 9.66 -13.24 -9.07
C LEU A 133 9.93 -12.34 -10.26
N PHE A 134 10.49 -11.16 -9.99
CA PHE A 134 11.03 -10.30 -11.04
C PHE A 134 12.42 -10.79 -11.43
N ASP A 135 12.58 -11.17 -12.70
CA ASP A 135 13.86 -11.49 -13.29
C ASP A 135 14.48 -10.20 -13.82
N THR A 136 15.62 -9.76 -13.27
CA THR A 136 16.28 -8.51 -13.68
C THR A 136 16.93 -8.60 -15.06
N HIS A 137 17.21 -9.80 -15.58
CA HIS A 137 17.77 -10.02 -16.90
C HIS A 137 16.70 -9.90 -17.98
N THR A 138 15.57 -10.59 -17.83
CA THR A 138 14.44 -10.47 -18.77
C THR A 138 13.57 -9.26 -18.48
N GLN A 139 13.70 -8.68 -17.28
CA GLN A 139 12.93 -7.55 -16.77
C GLN A 139 11.41 -7.82 -16.81
N GLU A 140 11.01 -9.01 -16.35
CA GLU A 140 9.63 -9.47 -16.29
C GLU A 140 9.38 -10.26 -14.99
N PHE A 141 8.13 -10.23 -14.52
CA PHE A 141 7.68 -11.13 -13.47
C PHE A 141 7.33 -12.50 -14.04
N ASN A 142 7.84 -13.54 -13.38
CA ASN A 142 7.58 -14.94 -13.69
C ASN A 142 6.85 -15.59 -12.51
N ARG A 143 5.73 -16.29 -12.79
CA ARG A 143 4.99 -17.04 -11.76
C ARG A 143 5.89 -18.10 -11.14
N ILE A 144 5.88 -18.17 -9.82
CA ILE A 144 6.60 -19.20 -9.06
C ILE A 144 5.66 -20.10 -8.26
N LYS A 145 4.45 -19.63 -7.94
CA LYS A 145 3.51 -20.37 -7.11
C LYS A 145 2.08 -19.92 -7.37
N ASP A 146 1.19 -20.85 -7.74
CA ASP A 146 -0.25 -20.63 -7.63
C ASP A 146 -0.69 -20.86 -6.17
N LEU A 147 -1.52 -19.99 -5.63
CA LEU A 147 -2.04 -20.08 -4.27
C LEU A 147 -3.51 -20.53 -4.25
N PRO A 148 -3.93 -21.34 -3.27
CA PRO A 148 -5.34 -21.65 -3.10
C PRO A 148 -6.14 -20.41 -2.71
N MET A 149 -7.33 -20.22 -3.29
CA MET A 149 -8.18 -19.04 -3.06
C MET A 149 -8.56 -18.82 -1.59
N ASP A 150 -8.58 -19.87 -0.77
CA ASP A 150 -8.87 -19.76 0.67
C ASP A 150 -7.70 -19.15 1.48
N GLN A 151 -6.51 -19.02 0.86
CA GLN A 151 -5.34 -18.35 1.44
C GLN A 151 -5.27 -16.85 1.11
N LEU A 152 -6.19 -16.33 0.29
CA LEU A 152 -6.16 -14.94 -0.18
C LEU A 152 -6.03 -13.91 0.96
N LYS A 153 -6.65 -14.16 2.12
CA LYS A 153 -6.60 -13.25 3.26
C LYS A 153 -5.21 -13.14 3.91
N LEU A 154 -4.29 -14.08 3.66
CA LEU A 154 -2.91 -13.99 4.11
C LEU A 154 -2.05 -13.04 3.26
N TYR A 155 -2.49 -12.74 2.04
CA TYR A 155 -1.84 -11.85 1.07
C TYR A 155 -2.81 -10.71 0.73
N PRO A 156 -3.02 -9.76 1.65
CA PRO A 156 -3.98 -8.68 1.46
C PRO A 156 -3.63 -7.84 0.23
N GLY A 157 -4.61 -7.61 -0.64
CA GLY A 157 -4.40 -6.79 -1.84
C GLY A 157 -3.99 -5.35 -1.48
N GLN A 158 -3.19 -4.74 -2.35
CA GLN A 158 -2.60 -3.40 -2.20
C GLN A 158 -1.79 -3.20 -0.92
N ALA A 159 -1.25 -4.29 -0.37
CA ALA A 159 -0.37 -4.21 0.78
C ALA A 159 1.05 -3.76 0.39
N HIS A 160 1.65 -3.01 1.32
CA HIS A 160 3.04 -2.55 1.27
C HIS A 160 3.81 -3.25 2.39
N PRO A 161 4.56 -4.33 2.10
CA PRO A 161 5.15 -5.16 3.14
C PRO A 161 6.21 -4.42 3.96
N VAL A 162 6.23 -4.72 5.26
CA VAL A 162 7.18 -4.15 6.19
C VAL A 162 8.05 -5.25 6.77
N LYS A 163 9.36 -5.20 6.50
CA LYS A 163 10.33 -6.06 7.18
C LYS A 163 10.68 -5.46 8.54
N HIS A 164 10.44 -6.21 9.60
CA HIS A 164 10.83 -5.84 10.95
C HIS A 164 11.32 -7.06 11.71
N SER A 165 12.54 -6.98 12.25
CA SER A 165 13.25 -8.14 12.80
C SER A 165 13.38 -9.28 11.77
N ASP A 166 13.05 -10.52 12.13
CA ASP A 166 13.05 -11.70 11.28
C ASP A 166 11.74 -11.89 10.48
N ARG A 167 10.83 -10.91 10.50
CA ARG A 167 9.48 -11.05 9.95
C ARG A 167 9.16 -10.03 8.86
N LEU A 168 8.33 -10.48 7.93
CA LEU A 168 7.65 -9.67 6.91
C LEU A 168 6.19 -9.53 7.31
N TYR A 169 5.71 -8.30 7.47
CA TYR A 169 4.34 -7.97 7.88
C TYR A 169 3.55 -7.45 6.68
N LEU A 170 2.35 -7.98 6.47
CA LEU A 170 1.47 -7.63 5.35
C LEU A 170 0.10 -7.17 5.88
N GLY A 171 -0.50 -6.20 5.19
CA GLY A 171 -1.77 -5.61 5.57
C GLY A 171 -2.28 -4.64 4.52
N GLU A 172 -3.59 -4.62 4.29
CA GLU A 172 -4.21 -3.63 3.39
C GLU A 172 -4.05 -2.21 3.95
N VAL A 173 -4.20 -2.04 5.27
CA VAL A 173 -3.82 -0.81 5.99
C VAL A 173 -2.93 -1.17 7.17
N PHE A 174 -3.43 -2.04 8.06
CA PHE A 174 -2.69 -2.51 9.22
C PHE A 174 -2.23 -3.94 9.01
N PRO A 175 -1.06 -4.33 9.55
CA PRO A 175 -0.62 -5.71 9.45
C PRO A 175 -1.59 -6.70 10.07
N THR A 176 -2.03 -7.65 9.26
CA THR A 176 -2.96 -8.71 9.66
C THR A 176 -2.38 -10.11 9.43
N SER A 177 -1.35 -10.23 8.60
CA SER A 177 -0.55 -11.44 8.44
C SER A 177 0.94 -11.12 8.55
N ARG A 178 1.72 -12.14 8.92
CA ARG A 178 3.19 -12.06 8.86
C ARG A 178 3.82 -13.40 8.52
N PHE A 179 5.00 -13.35 7.93
CA PHE A 179 5.81 -14.49 7.55
C PHE A 179 7.23 -14.32 8.14
N PRO A 180 7.99 -15.39 8.39
CA PRO A 180 9.45 -15.28 8.38
C PRO A 180 9.92 -14.60 7.08
N ALA A 181 10.91 -13.71 7.17
CA ALA A 181 11.36 -12.88 6.06
C ALA A 181 12.34 -13.61 5.12
N THR A 182 11.92 -14.75 4.56
CA THR A 182 12.64 -15.52 3.53
C THR A 182 11.70 -15.85 2.37
N LEU A 183 12.25 -16.07 1.17
CA LEU A 183 11.45 -16.47 0.03
C LEU A 183 10.75 -17.82 0.28
N ALA A 184 11.47 -18.79 0.84
CA ALA A 184 10.94 -20.12 1.12
C ALA A 184 9.70 -20.05 2.02
N ASP A 185 9.79 -19.32 3.13
CA ASP A 185 8.66 -19.16 4.04
C ASP A 185 7.51 -18.38 3.42
N PHE A 186 7.80 -17.30 2.69
CA PHE A 186 6.79 -16.49 2.00
C PHE A 186 6.01 -17.29 0.95
N THR A 187 6.61 -18.31 0.34
CA THR A 187 5.94 -19.19 -0.64
C THR A 187 5.10 -20.32 -0.04
N ASP A 188 5.19 -20.55 1.27
CA ASP A 188 4.41 -21.54 2.00
C ASP A 188 3.42 -20.87 2.98
N PRO A 189 2.12 -20.81 2.62
CA PRO A 189 1.08 -20.23 3.48
C PRO A 189 1.02 -20.82 4.90
N ASN A 190 1.51 -22.05 5.12
CA ASN A 190 1.51 -22.67 6.46
C ASN A 190 2.53 -22.05 7.43
N THR A 191 3.48 -21.27 6.91
CA THR A 191 4.44 -20.52 7.74
C THR A 191 3.86 -19.22 8.25
N ALA A 192 2.78 -18.74 7.62
CA ALA A 192 2.10 -17.50 7.97
C ALA A 192 1.52 -17.55 9.38
N GLU A 193 1.55 -16.41 10.04
CA GLU A 193 0.79 -16.16 11.26
C GLU A 193 -0.22 -15.05 11.00
N ALA A 194 -1.45 -15.27 11.39
CA ALA A 194 -2.56 -14.33 11.32
C ALA A 194 -2.72 -13.60 12.65
N TRP A 195 -2.90 -12.28 12.60
CA TRP A 195 -3.24 -11.45 13.75
C TRP A 195 -4.75 -11.54 13.99
N THR A 196 -5.14 -12.10 15.13
CA THR A 196 -6.57 -12.36 15.38
C THR A 196 -6.90 -12.37 16.87
N CYS A 197 -8.11 -11.93 17.20
CA CYS A 197 -8.72 -12.07 18.51
C CYS A 197 -9.78 -13.18 18.57
N LEU A 198 -9.93 -13.97 17.51
CA LEU A 198 -10.93 -15.05 17.45
C LEU A 198 -10.43 -16.31 18.19
N GLU A 199 -11.36 -17.02 18.82
CA GLU A 199 -11.12 -18.37 19.32
C GLU A 199 -10.96 -19.36 18.16
N PRO A 200 -10.18 -20.45 18.32
CA PRO A 200 -10.14 -21.54 17.35
C PRO A 200 -11.55 -22.07 17.01
N GLY A 201 -11.79 -22.31 15.72
CA GLY A 201 -13.09 -22.76 15.22
C GLY A 201 -14.21 -21.70 15.28
N SER A 202 -13.87 -20.44 15.51
CA SER A 202 -14.78 -19.31 15.32
C SER A 202 -14.64 -18.75 13.90
N THR A 203 -15.68 -18.06 13.41
CA THR A 203 -15.64 -17.33 12.14
C THR A 203 -15.94 -15.87 12.37
N VAL A 204 -15.64 -15.04 11.38
CA VAL A 204 -15.95 -13.61 11.47
C VAL A 204 -17.47 -13.37 11.55
N GLU A 205 -18.29 -14.22 10.94
CA GLU A 205 -19.76 -14.09 10.91
C GLU A 205 -20.34 -14.46 12.29
N ASN A 206 -19.77 -15.48 12.93
CA ASN A 206 -20.18 -15.98 14.24
C ASN A 206 -18.99 -15.95 15.22
N PRO A 207 -18.58 -14.74 15.65
CA PRO A 207 -17.35 -14.59 16.39
C PRO A 207 -17.51 -15.00 17.85
N ARG A 208 -16.53 -15.76 18.34
CA ARG A 208 -16.20 -15.93 19.75
C ARG A 208 -14.84 -15.31 19.96
N PHE A 209 -14.78 -14.33 20.85
CA PHE A 209 -13.60 -13.51 21.04
C PHE A 209 -12.78 -13.99 22.23
N LYS A 210 -11.48 -14.15 22.03
CA LYS A 210 -10.52 -14.14 23.12
C LYS A 210 -10.49 -12.76 23.74
N LYS A 211 -10.51 -12.72 25.08
CA LYS A 211 -10.48 -11.46 25.84
C LYS A 211 -9.48 -11.53 26.97
N THR A 212 -8.94 -10.37 27.33
CA THR A 212 -8.15 -10.19 28.55
C THR A 212 -9.06 -10.25 29.78
N ALA A 213 -8.46 -10.28 30.98
CA ALA A 213 -9.21 -10.20 32.24
C ALA A 213 -10.08 -8.93 32.33
N ASP A 214 -9.65 -7.84 31.70
CA ASP A 214 -10.37 -6.57 31.63
C ASP A 214 -11.43 -6.51 30.51
N ASN A 215 -11.78 -7.66 29.92
CA ASN A 215 -12.81 -7.80 28.87
C ASN A 215 -12.49 -7.00 27.57
N VAL A 216 -11.19 -6.78 27.29
CA VAL A 216 -10.68 -6.21 26.04
C VAL A 216 -10.36 -7.34 25.06
N LEU A 217 -10.56 -7.14 23.75
CA LEU A 217 -10.18 -8.12 22.73
C LEU A 217 -8.68 -8.44 22.83
N ALA A 218 -8.36 -9.72 22.95
CA ALA A 218 -6.98 -10.19 23.09
C ALA A 218 -6.48 -10.68 21.73
N TYR A 219 -5.86 -9.78 20.98
CA TYR A 219 -5.20 -10.12 19.71
C TYR A 219 -3.85 -10.81 19.94
N ALA A 220 -3.57 -11.82 19.13
CA ALA A 220 -2.28 -12.49 19.08
C ALA A 220 -2.02 -13.07 17.69
N TRP A 221 -0.75 -13.37 17.42
CA TRP A 221 -0.31 -14.07 16.21
C TRP A 221 -0.59 -15.57 16.34
N HIS A 222 -1.31 -16.13 15.38
CA HIS A 222 -1.68 -17.54 15.35
C HIS A 222 -1.51 -18.13 13.95
N LYS A 223 -0.92 -19.32 13.86
CA LYS A 223 -0.92 -20.13 12.63
C LYS A 223 -2.32 -20.69 12.36
N ASN A 224 -2.63 -20.97 11.09
CA ASN A 224 -3.89 -21.62 10.66
C ASN A 224 -5.15 -20.91 11.18
N ALA A 225 -5.13 -19.58 11.21
CA ALA A 225 -6.23 -18.77 11.69
C ALA A 225 -6.62 -17.71 10.66
N HIS A 226 -7.86 -17.22 10.75
CA HIS A 226 -8.33 -16.10 9.94
C HIS A 226 -7.69 -14.79 10.44
N PRO A 227 -6.96 -14.05 9.59
CA PRO A 227 -6.44 -12.73 9.94
C PRO A 227 -7.58 -11.73 10.02
N VAL A 228 -7.76 -11.12 11.19
CA VAL A 228 -8.82 -10.15 11.43
C VAL A 228 -8.36 -8.80 10.93
N ASP A 229 -9.15 -8.20 10.05
CA ASP A 229 -8.87 -6.91 9.44
C ASP A 229 -9.84 -5.80 9.90
N MET A 230 -9.63 -4.60 9.37
CA MET A 230 -10.47 -3.44 9.67
C MET A 230 -11.93 -3.64 9.23
N ALA A 231 -12.19 -4.35 8.13
CA ALA A 231 -13.54 -4.59 7.66
C ALA A 231 -14.30 -5.54 8.60
N ASP A 232 -13.59 -6.52 9.17
CA ASP A 232 -14.11 -7.42 10.19
C ASP A 232 -14.49 -6.64 11.46
N GLU A 233 -13.60 -5.79 11.99
CA GLU A 233 -13.92 -4.94 13.15
C GLU A 233 -15.07 -3.96 12.86
N TRP A 234 -15.08 -3.33 11.68
CA TRP A 234 -16.14 -2.42 11.27
C TRP A 234 -17.50 -3.12 11.24
N ARG A 235 -17.54 -4.35 10.75
CA ARG A 235 -18.75 -5.18 10.76
C ARG A 235 -19.21 -5.47 12.19
N TRP A 236 -18.33 -5.96 13.05
CA TRP A 236 -18.68 -6.28 14.43
C TRP A 236 -19.14 -5.06 15.22
N LEU A 237 -18.58 -3.88 14.95
CA LEU A 237 -19.02 -2.63 15.54
C LEU A 237 -20.46 -2.30 15.13
N ASN A 238 -20.77 -2.37 13.84
CA ASN A 238 -22.12 -2.08 13.32
C ASN A 238 -23.17 -3.11 13.77
N GLU A 239 -22.76 -4.36 13.98
CA GLU A 239 -23.61 -5.42 14.54
C GLU A 239 -23.74 -5.37 16.07
N GLY A 240 -23.05 -4.42 16.74
CA GLY A 240 -23.08 -4.29 18.20
C GLY A 240 -22.35 -5.41 18.95
N LYS A 241 -21.50 -6.19 18.27
CA LYS A 241 -20.72 -7.30 18.83
C LYS A 241 -19.49 -6.81 19.61
N ILE A 242 -18.97 -5.64 19.25
CA ILE A 242 -17.87 -4.95 19.95
C ILE A 242 -18.22 -3.47 20.17
N LYS A 243 -17.59 -2.83 21.15
CA LYS A 243 -17.65 -1.38 21.38
C LYS A 243 -16.48 -0.67 20.66
N PRO A 244 -16.59 0.63 20.32
CA PRO A 244 -15.50 1.38 19.68
C PRO A 244 -14.15 1.27 20.41
N GLU A 245 -14.15 1.26 21.74
CA GLU A 245 -12.93 1.21 22.56
C GLU A 245 -12.23 -0.15 22.48
N GLN A 246 -12.96 -1.20 22.08
CA GLN A 246 -12.44 -2.54 21.94
C GLN A 246 -11.75 -2.77 20.59
N ALA A 247 -12.00 -1.91 19.60
CA ALA A 247 -11.41 -2.02 18.27
C ALA A 247 -9.92 -1.62 18.26
N SER A 248 -9.09 -2.42 17.61
CA SER A 248 -7.63 -2.20 17.48
C SER A 248 -7.26 -1.52 16.16
N MET A 249 -8.12 -1.64 15.15
CA MET A 249 -7.91 -1.22 13.78
C MET A 249 -8.99 -0.22 13.33
N LEU A 250 -9.66 0.48 14.26
CA LEU A 250 -10.65 1.52 13.94
C LEU A 250 -10.26 2.83 14.66
N PRO A 251 -9.27 3.57 14.16
CA PRO A 251 -8.89 4.84 14.75
C PRO A 251 -10.05 5.83 14.66
N ARG A 252 -10.10 6.74 15.66
CA ARG A 252 -11.06 7.82 15.70
C ARG A 252 -10.42 9.12 15.25
N ASP A 253 -11.21 9.94 14.57
CA ASP A 253 -10.83 11.30 14.25
C ASP A 253 -10.55 12.09 15.55
N VAL A 254 -9.38 12.72 15.64
CA VAL A 254 -9.02 13.53 16.82
C VAL A 254 -9.91 14.76 16.99
N GLU A 255 -10.52 15.26 15.91
CA GLU A 255 -11.41 16.43 15.94
C GLU A 255 -12.83 16.03 16.33
N THR A 256 -13.41 15.02 15.68
CA THR A 256 -14.82 14.66 15.87
C THR A 256 -15.06 13.50 16.83
N GLY A 257 -14.02 12.73 17.18
CA GLY A 257 -14.13 11.51 17.99
C GLY A 257 -14.82 10.34 17.29
N LYS A 258 -15.19 10.47 16.01
CA LYS A 258 -15.90 9.43 15.26
C LYS A 258 -14.92 8.38 14.73
N PRO A 259 -15.29 7.08 14.70
CA PRO A 259 -14.51 6.06 14.03
C PRO A 259 -14.35 6.35 12.54
N ILE A 260 -13.16 6.09 12.01
CA ILE A 260 -12.83 6.27 10.60
C ILE A 260 -12.60 4.89 9.99
N ARG A 261 -13.22 4.64 8.83
CA ARG A 261 -12.95 3.47 8.01
C ARG A 261 -11.85 3.81 7.01
N LEU A 262 -10.62 3.53 7.40
CA LEU A 262 -9.48 3.60 6.50
C LEU A 262 -9.58 2.46 5.47
N HIS A 263 -8.94 2.64 4.33
CA HIS A 263 -8.93 1.69 3.24
C HIS A 263 -7.66 1.92 2.44
N ARG A 264 -6.80 0.91 2.38
CA ARG A 264 -5.50 0.93 1.71
C ARG A 264 -4.54 2.01 2.21
N GLY A 265 -3.32 1.60 2.49
CA GLY A 265 -2.32 2.47 3.08
C GLY A 265 -1.02 1.75 3.38
N SER A 266 -0.15 2.43 4.10
CA SER A 266 1.15 1.90 4.49
C SER A 266 1.41 2.13 5.96
N VAL A 267 2.18 1.22 6.57
CA VAL A 267 2.69 1.33 7.94
C VAL A 267 4.20 1.37 7.88
N ASN A 268 4.82 2.30 8.61
CA ASN A 268 6.29 2.34 8.72
C ASN A 268 6.73 2.76 10.12
N TRP A 269 7.89 2.28 10.56
CA TRP A 269 8.52 2.83 11.75
C TRP A 269 9.09 4.20 11.41
N ASN A 270 8.77 5.21 12.22
CA ASN A 270 9.30 6.56 12.05
C ASN A 270 10.32 6.90 13.15
N PRO A 271 11.59 7.19 12.80
CA PRO A 271 12.63 7.44 13.80
C PRO A 271 12.51 8.79 14.53
N TYR A 272 11.93 9.82 13.90
CA TYR A 272 11.67 11.11 14.54
C TYR A 272 10.58 10.98 15.62
N ARG A 273 9.48 10.32 15.28
CA ARG A 273 8.33 10.11 16.18
C ARG A 273 8.58 9.02 17.21
N LYS A 274 9.47 8.07 16.92
CA LYS A 274 9.66 6.82 17.69
C LYS A 274 8.34 6.07 17.85
N ARG A 275 7.58 6.04 16.76
CA ARG A 275 6.27 5.40 16.64
C ARG A 275 6.18 4.70 15.29
N TRP A 276 5.31 3.71 15.22
CA TRP A 276 4.78 3.23 13.96
C TRP A 276 3.76 4.24 13.46
N ILE A 277 3.84 4.61 12.18
CA ILE A 277 2.96 5.60 11.55
C ILE A 277 2.16 4.93 10.45
N VAL A 278 0.95 5.43 10.23
CA VAL A 278 0.07 5.03 9.12
C VAL A 278 -0.19 6.24 8.23
N ILE A 279 -0.11 6.03 6.92
CA ILE A 279 -0.72 6.90 5.91
C ILE A 279 -1.74 6.05 5.15
N ALA A 280 -3.01 6.44 5.20
CA ALA A 280 -4.09 5.68 4.56
C ALA A 280 -5.22 6.59 4.09
N VAL A 281 -5.95 6.18 3.05
CA VAL A 281 -7.15 6.91 2.60
C VAL A 281 -8.38 6.43 3.37
N GLN A 282 -9.41 7.25 3.47
CA GLN A 282 -10.70 6.89 4.04
C GLN A 282 -11.70 6.46 2.96
N GLN A 283 -12.39 5.35 3.22
CA GLN A 283 -13.54 4.91 2.44
C GLN A 283 -14.83 5.55 2.96
N ALA A 284 -15.72 5.95 2.04
CA ALA A 284 -17.04 6.50 2.36
C ALA A 284 -17.01 7.71 3.33
N GLY A 285 -15.97 8.53 3.22
CA GLY A 285 -15.88 9.82 3.90
C GLY A 285 -16.72 10.91 3.23
N THR A 286 -16.39 12.17 3.48
CA THR A 286 -17.10 13.31 2.83
C THR A 286 -16.82 13.37 1.34
N SER A 287 -15.61 12.94 0.94
CA SER A 287 -15.23 12.62 -0.42
C SER A 287 -14.75 11.16 -0.43
N ASN A 288 -15.48 10.28 -1.10
CA ASN A 288 -15.17 8.85 -1.09
C ASN A 288 -13.77 8.62 -1.67
N LEU A 289 -12.86 8.02 -0.88
CA LEU A 289 -11.45 7.85 -1.23
C LEU A 289 -10.70 9.17 -1.51
N GLY A 290 -11.18 10.31 -1.02
CA GLY A 290 -10.53 11.62 -1.19
C GLY A 290 -9.79 12.13 0.05
N GLU A 291 -10.03 11.52 1.22
CA GLU A 291 -9.49 11.99 2.50
C GLU A 291 -8.34 11.09 2.96
N VAL A 292 -7.16 11.68 3.21
CA VAL A 292 -5.96 10.97 3.68
C VAL A 292 -5.74 11.26 5.15
N TRP A 293 -5.39 10.22 5.90
CA TRP A 293 -5.25 10.25 7.35
C TRP A 293 -3.86 9.78 7.79
N TYR A 294 -3.40 10.38 8.87
CA TYR A 294 -2.19 10.04 9.60
C TYR A 294 -2.55 9.47 10.97
N SER A 295 -1.93 8.34 11.36
CA SER A 295 -2.12 7.72 12.69
C SER A 295 -0.78 7.23 13.25
N GLU A 296 -0.72 7.04 14.56
CA GLU A 296 0.49 6.57 15.27
C GLU A 296 0.15 5.46 16.27
N ALA A 297 1.11 4.55 16.47
CA ALA A 297 1.05 3.53 17.52
C ALA A 297 2.46 3.16 18.04
N GLU A 298 2.51 2.57 19.23
CA GLU A 298 3.77 2.06 19.81
C GLU A 298 4.24 0.76 19.18
N SER A 299 3.29 -0.06 18.71
CA SER A 299 3.52 -1.36 18.06
C SER A 299 3.03 -1.33 16.62
N ILE A 300 3.65 -2.13 15.76
CA ILE A 300 3.30 -2.27 14.34
C ILE A 300 1.85 -2.74 14.12
N THR A 301 1.28 -3.46 15.08
CA THR A 301 -0.11 -3.94 15.05
C THR A 301 -1.09 -3.01 15.77
N GLY A 302 -0.64 -1.85 16.25
CA GLY A 302 -1.46 -0.94 17.02
C GLY A 302 -1.47 -1.25 18.53
N PRO A 303 -2.55 -0.94 19.26
CA PRO A 303 -3.83 -0.49 18.73
C PRO A 303 -3.77 0.93 18.16
N TRP A 304 -4.45 1.15 17.04
CA TRP A 304 -4.52 2.43 16.34
C TRP A 304 -5.74 3.19 16.82
N ARG A 305 -5.55 4.10 17.78
CA ARG A 305 -6.66 4.73 18.51
C ARG A 305 -7.17 6.01 17.89
N TRP A 306 -6.26 6.80 17.33
CA TRP A 306 -6.52 8.16 16.89
C TRP A 306 -5.90 8.40 15.52
N ALA A 307 -6.54 9.21 14.69
CA ALA A 307 -6.00 9.65 13.42
C ALA A 307 -6.34 11.13 13.19
N GLN A 308 -5.45 11.83 12.48
CA GLN A 308 -5.62 13.21 12.04
C GLN A 308 -5.70 13.24 10.52
N LYS A 309 -6.67 13.97 9.98
CA LYS A 309 -6.77 14.17 8.54
C LYS A 309 -5.67 15.12 8.09
N ILE A 310 -4.97 14.76 7.02
CA ILE A 310 -3.82 15.52 6.51
C ILE A 310 -4.03 16.07 5.09
N VAL A 311 -4.88 15.42 4.28
CA VAL A 311 -5.23 15.87 2.92
C VAL A 311 -6.71 15.60 2.66
N THR A 312 -7.35 16.50 1.91
CA THR A 312 -8.69 16.30 1.36
C THR A 312 -8.68 16.65 -0.13
N HIS A 313 -9.07 15.69 -0.97
CA HIS A 313 -9.46 15.89 -2.36
C HIS A 313 -10.99 15.96 -2.42
N ASP A 314 -11.54 17.15 -2.60
CA ASP A 314 -12.99 17.33 -2.69
C ASP A 314 -13.52 16.81 -4.04
N LYS A 315 -14.52 15.91 -3.98
CA LYS A 315 -15.09 15.21 -5.14
C LYS A 315 -14.04 14.66 -6.11
N TYR A 316 -12.98 14.09 -5.57
CA TYR A 316 -11.94 13.40 -6.33
C TYR A 316 -11.37 12.27 -5.48
N THR A 317 -10.92 11.20 -6.12
CA THR A 317 -10.22 10.13 -5.39
C THR A 317 -8.72 10.37 -5.41
N PHE A 318 -8.09 10.04 -4.29
CA PHE A 318 -6.67 9.90 -4.08
C PHE A 318 -6.47 8.60 -3.28
N TYR A 319 -6.32 7.48 -3.98
CA TYR A 319 -6.34 6.14 -3.36
C TYR A 319 -5.00 5.43 -3.47
N ASN A 320 -4.90 4.32 -2.73
CA ASN A 320 -3.69 3.53 -2.56
C ASN A 320 -2.48 4.37 -2.13
N PRO A 321 -2.61 5.20 -1.08
CA PRO A 321 -1.50 6.03 -0.67
C PRO A 321 -0.40 5.19 -0.01
N VAL A 322 0.85 5.47 -0.36
CA VAL A 322 2.03 4.81 0.20
C VAL A 322 3.05 5.85 0.69
N HIS A 323 3.56 5.64 1.90
CA HIS A 323 4.69 6.37 2.45
C HIS A 323 6.00 5.74 1.96
N HIS A 324 6.80 6.52 1.24
CA HIS A 324 8.10 6.10 0.71
C HIS A 324 9.22 6.36 1.72
N ARG A 325 9.46 5.45 2.67
CA ARG A 325 10.47 5.68 3.74
C ARG A 325 11.88 6.01 3.22
N PHE A 326 12.24 5.51 2.03
CA PHE A 326 13.54 5.76 1.41
C PHE A 326 13.72 7.20 0.91
N PHE A 327 12.66 8.02 0.97
CA PHE A 327 12.68 9.45 0.71
C PHE A 327 12.60 10.32 1.98
N ASP A 328 12.49 9.71 3.16
CA ASP A 328 12.41 10.45 4.41
C ASP A 328 13.65 11.33 4.62
N GLN A 329 13.42 12.56 5.04
CA GLN A 329 14.45 13.56 5.35
C GLN A 329 14.40 13.92 6.83
N ASP A 330 15.48 14.56 7.32
CA ASP A 330 15.59 15.04 8.70
C ASP A 330 15.27 13.94 9.73
N ASN A 331 15.84 12.75 9.52
CA ASN A 331 15.63 11.57 10.35
C ASN A 331 14.13 11.21 10.51
N GLY A 332 13.38 11.26 9.41
CA GLY A 332 11.95 10.91 9.38
C GLY A 332 11.02 12.02 9.83
N ARG A 333 11.52 13.24 10.11
CA ARG A 333 10.64 14.36 10.41
C ARG A 333 9.87 14.80 9.17
N ILE A 334 10.54 14.85 8.02
CA ILE A 334 9.91 15.16 6.74
C ILE A 334 9.69 13.85 6.00
N ILE A 335 8.43 13.51 5.72
CA ILE A 335 8.07 12.29 5.00
C ILE A 335 7.39 12.62 3.68
N TYR A 336 7.44 11.67 2.75
CA TYR A 336 6.80 11.78 1.44
C TYR A 336 5.86 10.60 1.21
N PHE A 337 4.63 10.89 0.78
CA PHE A 337 3.69 9.84 0.38
C PHE A 337 3.08 10.14 -0.97
N GLU A 338 2.87 9.09 -1.75
CA GLU A 338 2.31 9.13 -3.10
C GLU A 338 0.96 8.41 -3.09
N GLY A 339 0.09 8.76 -4.03
CA GLY A 339 -1.15 8.03 -4.27
C GLY A 339 -1.74 8.38 -5.63
N THR A 340 -2.72 7.59 -6.04
CA THR A 340 -3.35 7.71 -7.36
C THR A 340 -4.50 8.69 -7.32
N TYR A 341 -4.31 9.82 -7.98
CA TYR A 341 -5.36 10.81 -8.22
C TYR A 341 -6.17 10.41 -9.45
N ALA A 342 -7.44 10.10 -9.23
CA ALA A 342 -8.35 9.72 -10.32
C ALA A 342 -9.79 10.20 -10.11
N SER A 343 -10.48 10.34 -11.23
CA SER A 343 -11.91 10.60 -11.30
C SER A 343 -12.74 9.34 -11.03
N THR A 344 -12.17 8.15 -11.21
CA THR A 344 -12.85 6.88 -10.93
C THR A 344 -13.26 6.82 -9.45
N PHE A 345 -14.47 6.34 -9.16
CA PHE A 345 -15.09 6.27 -7.80
C PHE A 345 -15.34 7.61 -7.09
N SER A 346 -15.00 8.75 -7.68
CA SER A 346 -15.13 10.07 -7.04
C SER A 346 -16.55 10.65 -7.08
N GLY A 347 -17.35 10.24 -8.07
CA GLY A 347 -18.62 10.88 -8.38
C GLY A 347 -18.47 12.28 -9.00
N ASN A 348 -17.28 12.66 -9.48
CA ASN A 348 -17.06 13.95 -10.12
C ASN A 348 -17.74 14.04 -11.49
N GLU A 349 -18.59 15.06 -11.66
CA GLU A 349 -19.27 15.37 -12.93
C GLU A 349 -18.35 16.07 -13.95
N PHE A 350 -17.29 16.73 -13.47
CA PHE A 350 -16.39 17.56 -14.28
C PHE A 350 -14.93 17.19 -14.02
N PRO A 351 -14.47 16.02 -14.50
CA PRO A 351 -13.09 15.60 -14.33
C PRO A 351 -12.12 16.57 -15.02
N THR A 352 -10.97 16.80 -14.39
CA THR A 352 -9.88 17.59 -14.96
C THR A 352 -9.37 16.90 -16.23
N PRO A 353 -9.46 17.54 -17.41
CA PRO A 353 -9.07 16.91 -18.67
C PRO A 353 -7.60 16.46 -18.64
N ARG A 354 -7.35 15.20 -19.05
CA ARG A 354 -6.01 14.60 -19.13
C ARG A 354 -5.28 14.51 -17.78
N TYR A 355 -6.00 14.59 -16.68
CA TYR A 355 -5.44 14.51 -15.34
C TYR A 355 -6.16 13.42 -14.53
N ASP A 356 -5.95 12.18 -14.95
CA ASP A 356 -6.60 10.98 -14.42
C ASP A 356 -5.57 9.86 -14.29
N TYR A 357 -5.67 9.05 -13.22
CA TYR A 357 -4.64 8.09 -12.84
C TYR A 357 -3.26 8.74 -12.68
N ASN A 358 -3.20 9.99 -12.21
CA ASN A 358 -1.93 10.66 -11.97
C ASN A 358 -1.40 10.32 -10.59
N GLN A 359 -0.09 10.15 -10.49
CA GLN A 359 0.55 10.00 -9.20
C GLN A 359 0.86 11.37 -8.60
N ILE A 360 0.28 11.66 -7.43
CA ILE A 360 0.56 12.89 -6.69
C ILE A 360 1.37 12.53 -5.46
N MET A 361 2.52 13.19 -5.30
CA MET A 361 3.38 13.06 -4.13
C MET A 361 3.23 14.26 -3.21
N TYR A 362 2.89 14.00 -1.95
CA TYR A 362 2.80 14.98 -0.88
C TYR A 362 4.04 14.92 0.01
N ARG A 363 4.43 16.09 0.52
CA ARG A 363 5.43 16.25 1.57
C ARG A 363 4.71 16.61 2.88
N LEU A 364 5.04 15.94 3.98
CA LEU A 364 4.48 16.20 5.30
C LEU A 364 5.60 16.43 6.32
N ASP A 365 5.53 17.53 7.07
CA ASP A 365 6.38 17.78 8.24
C ASP A 365 5.70 17.25 9.50
N LEU A 366 6.25 16.20 10.10
CA LEU A 366 5.74 15.60 11.33
C LEU A 366 6.00 16.44 12.59
N GLY A 367 6.79 17.50 12.49
CA GLY A 367 6.95 18.54 13.51
C GLY A 367 5.88 19.64 13.44
N SER A 368 4.96 19.56 12.49
CA SER A 368 3.86 20.51 12.31
C SER A 368 2.95 20.59 13.55
N PRO A 369 2.64 21.80 14.07
CA PRO A 369 1.72 21.97 15.21
C PRO A 369 0.33 21.35 15.00
N GLN A 370 -0.10 21.21 13.75
CA GLN A 370 -1.38 20.59 13.38
C GLN A 370 -1.44 19.10 13.76
N LEU A 371 -0.30 18.44 13.96
CA LEU A 371 -0.24 17.05 14.43
C LEU A 371 -0.05 16.94 15.95
N GLN A 372 -0.07 18.05 16.70
CA GLN A 372 0.17 18.05 18.14
C GLN A 372 -0.98 17.39 18.92
N THR A 373 -2.24 17.65 18.55
CA THR A 373 -3.41 17.04 19.21
C THR A 373 -3.37 15.51 19.18
N LEU A 374 -2.90 14.94 18.07
CA LEU A 374 -2.73 13.50 17.93
C LEU A 374 -1.67 12.96 18.92
N GLN A 375 -0.59 13.69 19.16
CA GLN A 375 0.47 13.31 20.10
C GLN A 375 -0.06 13.28 21.53
N GLU A 376 -0.75 14.35 21.93
CA GLU A 376 -1.30 14.49 23.28
C GLU A 376 -2.33 13.38 23.57
N LYS A 377 -3.13 13.00 22.57
CA LYS A 377 -4.09 11.89 22.68
C LYS A 377 -3.48 10.50 22.54
N GLY A 378 -2.34 10.36 21.88
CA GLY A 378 -1.64 9.08 21.69
C GLY A 378 -0.75 8.67 22.87
N HIS A 379 -0.44 9.61 23.77
CA HIS A 379 0.29 9.36 25.01
C HIS A 379 -0.62 9.10 26.24
N ASN A 380 -1.93 9.31 26.09
CA ASN A 380 -2.97 9.05 27.10
C ASN A 380 -3.84 7.87 26.66
#